data_AF-A0A2E9KWB0-F1
#
_entry.id   AF-A0A2E9KWB0-F1
#
_cell.length_a   1.000
_cell.length_b   1.000
_cell.length_c   1.000
_cell.angle_alpha   90.00
_cell.angle_beta   90.00
_cell.angle_gamma   90.00
#
_symmetry.space_group_name_H-M   'P 1'
#
loop_
_entity.id
_entity.type
_entity.pdbx_description
1 polymer ?
#
loop_
_entity_poly.entity_id
_entity_poly.type
_entity_poly.pdbx_seq_one_letter_code
_entity_poly.pdbx_strand_id
1 'polypeptide(L)'
;MKCKYCIDEYDFSVKVAEIETKCKYHKETNQIYNASSVAPKGLCRELFYAAYPECLAALYSGLPEKKRFRQKGTDRMVVVCPAINGVKVLIKAEEILPKPLGKLKELVEEFCKKFYKAFDVPFRKVFIEIIEAGDGCHKDYRIGDIFEFNINKNDELCPAGFATIYPYLRFLKNSNKGKEGSSIMVHCPDYVGVTYEVTIK
;
A
#
# COMPACT_ATOMS: atom_id res chain seq x y z
N MET A 1 -2.21 -6.04 24.10
CA MET A 1 -1.11 -6.97 23.74
C MET A 1 -0.16 -6.25 22.79
N LYS A 2 1.16 -6.32 22.96
CA LYS A 2 2.12 -5.69 22.03
C LYS A 2 2.49 -6.68 20.93
N CYS A 3 2.27 -6.33 19.67
CA CYS A 3 2.66 -7.18 18.55
C CYS A 3 4.16 -7.00 18.25
N LYS A 4 4.95 -8.07 18.34
CA LYS A 4 6.40 -8.04 18.07
C LYS A 4 6.72 -7.65 16.62
N TYR A 5 5.83 -7.97 15.68
CA TYR A 5 6.02 -7.73 14.26
C TYR A 5 5.75 -6.27 13.87
N CYS A 6 4.66 -5.69 14.38
CA CYS A 6 4.17 -4.39 13.92
C CYS A 6 5.07 -3.23 14.34
N ILE A 7 5.32 -2.30 13.42
CA ILE A 7 5.93 -0.99 13.73
C ILE A 7 4.90 0.03 14.28
N ASP A 8 3.71 -0.43 14.65
CA ASP A 8 2.57 0.43 14.96
C ASP A 8 2.72 1.27 16.24
N GLU A 9 3.62 0.87 17.13
CA GLU A 9 3.96 1.60 18.35
C GLU A 9 5.15 2.55 18.16
N TYR A 10 5.78 2.53 16.99
CA TYR A 10 6.95 3.35 16.69
C TYR A 10 6.50 4.68 16.08
N ASP A 11 6.88 5.77 16.72
CA ASP A 11 6.59 7.12 16.24
C ASP A 11 7.71 7.61 15.32
N PHE A 12 7.31 8.25 14.23
CA PHE A 12 8.20 8.80 13.23
C PHE A 12 7.43 9.77 12.34
N SER A 13 8.18 10.57 11.59
CA SER A 13 7.67 11.36 10.49
C SER A 13 8.40 11.05 9.20
N VAL A 14 7.69 11.16 8.08
CA VAL A 14 8.23 11.05 6.74
C VAL A 14 7.99 12.39 6.06
N LYS A 15 9.07 13.08 5.71
CA LYS A 15 9.04 14.33 4.97
C LYS A 15 9.40 14.07 3.52
N VAL A 16 8.66 14.68 2.60
CA VAL A 16 9.04 14.75 1.18
C VAL A 16 10.17 15.77 1.06
N ALA A 17 11.42 15.32 1.01
CA ALA A 17 12.58 16.19 0.97
C ALA A 17 12.76 16.82 -0.42
N GLU A 18 12.64 16.01 -1.47
CA GLU A 18 12.91 16.41 -2.85
C GLU A 18 11.89 15.78 -3.80
N ILE A 19 11.60 16.48 -4.91
CA ILE A 19 10.76 16.01 -6.02
C ILE A 19 11.44 16.44 -7.32
N GLU A 20 12.19 15.55 -7.96
CA GLU A 20 12.89 15.81 -9.23
C GLU A 20 11.97 15.73 -10.45
N THR A 21 10.87 15.00 -10.34
CA THR A 21 9.90 14.80 -11.43
C THR A 21 8.49 14.82 -10.87
N LYS A 22 7.50 15.21 -11.69
CA LYS A 22 6.10 15.31 -11.28
C LYS A 22 5.57 14.00 -10.71
N CYS A 23 5.26 13.98 -9.41
CA CYS A 23 4.63 12.86 -8.72
C CYS A 23 3.11 13.09 -8.60
N LYS A 24 2.31 12.02 -8.73
CA LYS A 24 0.85 12.11 -8.53
C LYS A 24 0.42 12.12 -7.05
N TYR A 25 1.24 11.56 -6.17
CA TYR A 25 0.96 11.44 -4.73
C TYR A 25 1.51 12.61 -3.90
N HIS A 26 2.56 13.27 -4.40
CA HIS A 26 3.27 14.33 -3.70
C HIS A 26 3.24 15.59 -4.54
N LYS A 27 2.52 16.60 -4.06
CA LYS A 27 2.33 17.86 -4.79
C LYS A 27 3.47 18.85 -4.59
N GLU A 28 4.12 18.79 -3.42
CA GLU A 28 5.12 19.76 -3.00
C GLU A 28 6.16 19.12 -2.08
N THR A 29 7.35 19.72 -2.05
CA THR A 29 8.39 19.40 -1.08
C THR A 29 7.98 19.90 0.32
N ASN A 30 8.60 19.35 1.35
CA ASN A 30 8.29 19.57 2.76
C ASN A 30 6.92 19.08 3.23
N GLN A 31 6.17 18.33 2.41
CA GLN A 31 4.98 17.62 2.88
C GLN A 31 5.37 16.58 3.94
N ILE A 32 4.71 16.59 5.11
CA ILE A 32 5.02 15.70 6.24
C ILE A 32 3.88 14.72 6.47
N TYR A 33 4.23 13.44 6.56
CA TYR A 33 3.36 12.35 6.96
C TYR A 33 3.79 11.84 8.34
N ASN A 34 2.84 11.70 9.25
CA ASN A 34 3.11 11.11 10.56
C ASN A 34 2.91 9.59 10.48
N ALA A 35 3.34 8.88 11.53
CA ALA A 35 3.14 7.44 11.69
C ALA A 35 1.73 6.93 11.32
N SER A 36 0.67 7.72 11.55
CA SER A 36 -0.72 7.36 11.26
C SER A 36 -1.16 7.57 9.80
N SER A 37 -0.39 8.31 9.00
CA SER A 37 -0.72 8.66 7.61
C SER A 37 0.19 8.00 6.57
N VAL A 38 1.04 7.06 6.97
CA VAL A 38 1.88 6.31 6.01
C VAL A 38 1.24 5.04 5.46
N ALA A 39 0.09 4.65 5.99
CA ALA A 39 -0.70 3.50 5.58
C ALA A 39 -2.20 3.89 5.61
N PRO A 40 -3.09 3.13 4.96
CA PRO A 40 -4.53 3.36 5.01
C PRO A 40 -5.02 3.51 6.44
N LYS A 41 -5.79 4.57 6.72
CA LYS A 41 -6.26 4.87 8.07
C LYS A 41 -6.93 3.64 8.73
N GLY A 42 -6.42 3.24 9.90
CA GLY A 42 -6.92 2.11 10.67
C GLY A 42 -6.28 0.75 10.32
N LEU A 43 -5.63 0.63 9.17
CA LEU A 43 -4.87 -0.56 8.80
C LEU A 43 -3.47 -0.51 9.42
N CYS A 44 -3.03 -1.61 10.04
CA CYS A 44 -1.72 -1.66 10.66
C CYS A 44 -0.64 -1.74 9.59
N ARG A 45 0.51 -1.13 9.88
CA ARG A 45 1.61 -0.96 8.92
C ARG A 45 2.21 -2.29 8.47
N GLU A 46 2.18 -3.30 9.34
CA GLU A 46 2.62 -4.67 9.03
C GLU A 46 1.73 -5.34 7.97
N LEU A 47 0.41 -5.29 8.19
CA LEU A 47 -0.56 -5.92 7.31
C LEU A 47 -0.62 -5.18 5.97
N PHE A 48 -0.51 -3.85 6.00
CA PHE A 48 -0.43 -3.06 4.78
C PHE A 48 0.81 -3.42 3.95
N TYR A 49 1.99 -3.55 4.58
CA TYR A 49 3.21 -3.98 3.90
C TYR A 49 3.07 -5.40 3.31
N ALA A 50 2.49 -6.34 4.06
CA ALA A 50 2.24 -7.70 3.58
C ALA A 50 1.25 -7.73 2.40
N ALA A 51 0.23 -6.87 2.42
CA ALA A 51 -0.79 -6.79 1.37
C ALA A 51 -0.33 -6.02 0.11
N TYR A 52 0.72 -5.21 0.22
CA TYR A 52 1.17 -4.32 -0.85
C TYR A 52 1.39 -5.01 -2.20
N PRO A 53 2.12 -6.15 -2.30
CA PRO A 53 2.35 -6.80 -3.60
C PRO A 53 1.06 -7.23 -4.30
N GLU A 54 0.12 -7.80 -3.54
CA GLU A 54 -1.17 -8.24 -4.08
C GLU A 54 -2.08 -7.06 -4.44
N CYS A 55 -2.04 -5.96 -3.65
CA CYS A 55 -2.72 -4.72 -4.02
C CYS A 55 -2.20 -4.15 -5.34
N LEU A 56 -0.87 -4.17 -5.53
CA LEU A 56 -0.21 -3.72 -6.74
C LEU A 56 -0.58 -4.61 -7.93
N ALA A 57 -0.60 -5.93 -7.74
CA ALA A 57 -1.04 -6.89 -8.75
C ALA A 57 -2.50 -6.65 -9.15
N ALA A 58 -3.41 -6.46 -8.18
CA ALA A 58 -4.81 -6.09 -8.44
C ALA A 58 -4.92 -4.81 -9.26
N LEU A 59 -4.13 -3.78 -8.92
CA LEU A 59 -4.13 -2.49 -9.61
C LEU A 59 -3.74 -2.64 -11.09
N TYR A 60 -2.70 -3.42 -11.38
CA TYR A 60 -2.18 -3.62 -12.74
C TYR A 60 -2.81 -4.79 -13.51
N SER A 61 -3.97 -5.29 -13.08
CA SER A 61 -4.68 -6.41 -13.73
C SER A 61 -3.97 -7.76 -13.67
N GLY A 62 -3.07 -7.96 -12.70
CA GLY A 62 -2.47 -9.25 -12.36
C GLY A 62 -3.40 -10.20 -11.61
N LEU A 63 -4.72 -9.97 -11.61
CA LEU A 63 -5.67 -10.89 -10.98
C LEU A 63 -5.57 -12.26 -11.67
N PRO A 64 -5.66 -13.38 -10.92
CA PRO A 64 -5.64 -14.71 -11.50
C PRO A 64 -6.69 -14.83 -12.60
N GLU A 65 -6.29 -15.16 -13.83
CA GLU A 65 -7.24 -15.35 -14.92
C GLU A 65 -8.26 -16.45 -14.55
N LYS A 66 -9.55 -16.18 -14.80
CA LYS A 66 -10.63 -17.19 -14.76
C LYS A 66 -10.40 -18.41 -15.67
N LYS A 67 -9.36 -18.39 -16.51
CA LYS A 67 -9.11 -19.37 -17.58
C LYS A 67 -8.37 -20.64 -17.14
N ARG A 68 -8.05 -20.84 -15.86
CA ARG A 68 -7.70 -22.20 -15.38
C ARG A 68 -8.97 -22.99 -15.15
N PHE A 69 -9.30 -23.83 -16.13
CA PHE A 69 -10.46 -24.70 -16.29
C PHE A 69 -10.89 -25.60 -15.10
N ARG A 70 -10.34 -25.47 -13.87
CA ARG A 70 -10.59 -26.41 -12.78
C ARG A 70 -10.66 -25.88 -11.34
N GLN A 71 -10.74 -24.57 -11.08
CA GLN A 71 -11.03 -24.11 -9.70
C GLN A 71 -12.07 -23.00 -9.67
N LYS A 72 -13.35 -23.38 -9.46
CA LYS A 72 -14.36 -22.45 -8.93
C LYS A 72 -13.85 -21.95 -7.57
N GLY A 73 -13.36 -20.71 -7.51
CA GLY A 73 -13.02 -20.05 -6.23
C GLY A 73 -11.75 -19.17 -6.21
N THR A 74 -10.96 -19.10 -7.28
CA THR A 74 -9.64 -18.44 -7.27
C THR A 74 -9.63 -16.95 -7.63
N ASP A 75 -10.77 -16.25 -7.63
CA ASP A 75 -10.84 -14.79 -7.88
C ASP A 75 -10.36 -13.95 -6.65
N ARG A 76 -9.60 -14.56 -5.75
CA ARG A 76 -9.36 -14.06 -4.39
C ARG A 76 -7.89 -14.15 -4.04
N MET A 77 -7.21 -13.00 -4.02
CA MET A 77 -5.84 -12.92 -3.49
C MET A 77 -5.96 -12.75 -1.97
N VAL A 78 -5.60 -13.81 -1.24
CA VAL A 78 -5.64 -13.83 0.22
C VAL A 78 -4.24 -13.57 0.75
N VAL A 79 -4.12 -12.56 1.60
CA VAL A 79 -2.87 -12.22 2.28
C VAL A 79 -3.02 -12.51 3.76
N VAL A 80 -1.98 -13.08 4.36
CA VAL A 80 -1.94 -13.42 5.78
C VAL A 80 -0.90 -12.55 6.46
N CYS A 81 -1.28 -11.92 7.57
CA CYS A 81 -0.35 -11.22 8.44
C CYS A 81 0.74 -12.19 8.95
N PRO A 82 2.03 -11.79 8.98
CA PRO A 82 3.11 -12.67 9.41
C PRO A 82 3.10 -13.01 10.91
N ALA A 83 2.25 -12.37 11.72
CA ALA A 83 2.08 -12.70 13.13
C ALA A 83 1.42 -14.09 13.30
N ILE A 84 1.78 -14.80 14.37
CA ILE A 84 1.10 -16.05 14.76
C ILE A 84 -0.39 -15.76 14.95
N ASN A 85 -1.26 -16.56 14.34
CA ASN A 85 -2.72 -16.32 14.31
C ASN A 85 -3.06 -14.91 13.83
N GLY A 86 -2.31 -14.42 12.85
CA GLY A 86 -2.48 -13.09 12.29
C GLY A 86 -3.73 -12.95 11.42
N VAL A 87 -4.15 -11.70 11.24
CA VAL A 87 -5.25 -11.29 10.38
C VAL A 87 -5.10 -11.86 8.97
N LYS A 88 -6.19 -12.34 8.37
CA LYS A 88 -6.25 -12.65 6.94
C LYS A 88 -7.13 -11.64 6.22
N VAL A 89 -6.66 -11.22 5.05
CA VAL A 89 -7.36 -10.24 4.22
C VAL A 89 -7.57 -10.75 2.82
N LEU A 90 -8.66 -10.32 2.23
CA LEU A 90 -9.00 -10.51 0.83
C LEU A 90 -8.74 -9.22 0.07
N ILE A 91 -7.95 -9.29 -0.99
CA ILE A 91 -7.74 -8.17 -1.91
C ILE A 91 -8.82 -8.23 -3.00
N LYS A 92 -9.59 -7.14 -3.11
CA LYS A 92 -10.60 -6.96 -4.16
C LYS A 92 -10.21 -5.79 -5.04
N ALA A 93 -10.52 -5.90 -6.33
CA ALA A 93 -10.45 -4.78 -7.25
C ALA A 93 -11.85 -4.49 -7.81
N GLU A 94 -12.22 -3.22 -7.87
CA GLU A 94 -13.49 -2.78 -8.44
C GLU A 94 -13.24 -1.78 -9.57
N GLU A 95 -13.99 -1.95 -10.66
CA GLU A 95 -13.96 -1.02 -11.77
C GLU A 95 -14.98 0.10 -11.55
N ILE A 96 -14.54 1.34 -11.68
CA ILE A 96 -15.32 2.55 -11.36
C ILE A 96 -16.05 3.09 -12.60
N LEU A 97 -15.73 2.58 -13.80
CA LEU A 97 -16.32 3.04 -15.05
C LEU A 97 -17.76 2.53 -15.25
N PRO A 98 -18.70 3.38 -15.70
CA PRO A 98 -20.03 2.95 -16.10
C PRO A 98 -19.98 1.97 -17.28
N LYS A 99 -20.78 0.89 -17.21
CA LYS A 99 -20.85 -0.19 -18.21
C LYS A 99 -20.94 0.22 -19.70
N PRO A 100 -21.60 1.32 -20.12
CA PRO A 100 -21.67 1.65 -21.56
C PRO A 100 -20.36 2.23 -22.14
N LEU A 101 -19.37 2.61 -21.32
CA LEU A 101 -18.09 3.19 -21.76
C LEU A 101 -16.94 2.15 -21.90
N GLY A 102 -17.25 0.86 -21.80
CA GLY A 102 -16.24 -0.22 -21.81
C GLY A 102 -15.33 -0.24 -23.04
N LYS A 103 -15.83 0.11 -24.24
CA LYS A 103 -15.01 0.17 -25.46
C LYS A 103 -14.02 1.34 -25.47
N LEU A 104 -14.38 2.47 -24.86
CA LEU A 104 -13.47 3.62 -24.74
C LEU A 104 -12.33 3.29 -23.75
N LYS A 105 -12.66 2.54 -22.69
CA LYS A 105 -11.69 2.03 -21.71
C LYS A 105 -10.64 1.12 -22.37
N GLU A 106 -11.07 0.13 -23.15
CA GLU A 106 -10.14 -0.78 -23.84
C GLU A 106 -9.17 -0.01 -24.73
N LEU A 107 -9.68 0.98 -25.46
CA LEU A 107 -8.89 1.80 -26.39
C LEU A 107 -7.91 2.73 -25.66
N VAL A 108 -8.32 3.33 -24.52
CA VAL A 108 -7.45 4.14 -23.66
C VAL A 108 -6.40 3.28 -22.97
N GLU A 109 -6.78 2.11 -22.45
CA GLU A 109 -5.84 1.19 -21.80
C GLU A 109 -4.80 0.64 -22.78
N GLU A 110 -5.20 0.29 -24.00
CA GLU A 110 -4.28 -0.19 -25.04
C GLU A 110 -3.33 0.93 -25.50
N PHE A 111 -3.83 2.15 -25.64
CA PHE A 111 -3.01 3.33 -25.91
C PHE A 111 -2.03 3.61 -24.75
N CYS A 112 -2.50 3.63 -23.51
CA CYS A 112 -1.68 3.84 -22.33
C CYS A 112 -0.63 2.74 -22.17
N LYS A 113 -0.97 1.45 -22.34
CA LYS A 113 0.01 0.34 -22.30
C LYS A 113 1.11 0.49 -23.34
N LYS A 114 0.79 1.05 -24.51
CA LYS A 114 1.74 1.23 -25.63
C LYS A 114 2.70 2.40 -25.40
N PHE A 115 2.25 3.48 -24.77
CA PHE A 115 3.04 4.71 -24.60
C PHE A 115 3.58 4.94 -23.18
N TYR A 116 2.91 4.40 -22.16
CA TYR A 116 3.24 4.53 -20.74
C TYR A 116 3.47 3.14 -20.13
N LYS A 117 4.74 2.77 -19.93
CA LYS A 117 5.08 1.61 -19.10
C LYS A 117 4.66 1.93 -17.66
N ALA A 118 3.83 1.07 -17.06
CA ALA A 118 3.27 1.22 -15.71
C ALA A 118 2.31 2.42 -15.55
N PHE A 119 1.17 2.39 -16.23
CA PHE A 119 0.06 3.31 -15.95
C PHE A 119 -0.88 2.66 -14.93
N ASP A 120 -0.98 3.23 -13.72
CA ASP A 120 -2.03 2.88 -12.77
C ASP A 120 -3.38 2.99 -13.47
N VAL A 121 -4.14 1.89 -13.52
CA VAL A 121 -5.42 1.87 -14.22
C VAL A 121 -6.35 2.88 -13.53
N PRO A 122 -6.69 4.02 -14.18
CA PRO A 122 -7.29 5.18 -13.49
C PRO A 122 -8.73 4.91 -13.08
N PHE A 123 -9.31 3.82 -13.57
CA PHE A 123 -10.70 3.43 -13.35
C PHE A 123 -10.81 2.20 -12.44
N ARG A 124 -9.80 1.94 -11.61
CA ARG A 124 -9.80 0.81 -10.69
C ARG A 124 -9.50 1.28 -9.28
N LYS A 125 -10.32 0.81 -8.33
CA LYS A 125 -10.04 0.86 -6.89
C LYS A 125 -9.62 -0.51 -6.41
N VAL A 126 -8.73 -0.53 -5.42
CA VAL A 126 -8.30 -1.75 -4.75
C VAL A 126 -8.66 -1.65 -3.27
N PHE A 127 -9.22 -2.73 -2.74
CA PHE A 127 -9.71 -2.81 -1.37
C PHE A 127 -9.08 -3.99 -0.66
N ILE A 128 -8.82 -3.80 0.63
CA ILE A 128 -8.31 -4.80 1.57
C ILE A 128 -9.45 -5.08 2.55
N GLU A 129 -10.08 -6.25 2.44
CA GLU A 129 -11.18 -6.65 3.31
C GLU A 129 -10.69 -7.66 4.35
N ILE A 130 -11.02 -7.45 5.63
CA ILE A 130 -10.75 -8.43 6.68
C ILE A 130 -11.69 -9.62 6.54
N ILE A 131 -11.14 -10.82 6.33
CA ILE A 131 -11.91 -12.07 6.27
C ILE A 131 -11.71 -12.94 7.50
N GLU A 132 -10.63 -12.71 8.25
CA GLU A 132 -10.34 -13.36 9.54
C GLU A 132 -9.55 -12.37 10.40
N ALA A 133 -10.07 -12.00 11.57
CA ALA A 133 -9.41 -11.02 12.45
C ALA A 133 -8.15 -11.60 13.12
N GLY A 134 -8.17 -12.89 13.46
CA GLY A 134 -7.09 -13.58 14.16
C GLY A 134 -6.91 -13.10 15.61
N ASP A 135 -6.46 -13.99 16.49
CA ASP A 135 -6.29 -13.66 17.92
C ASP A 135 -4.96 -12.96 18.21
N GLY A 136 -4.04 -12.94 17.23
CA GLY A 136 -2.69 -12.38 17.36
C GLY A 136 -2.60 -10.86 17.13
N CYS A 137 -3.66 -10.22 16.65
CA CYS A 137 -3.65 -8.80 16.31
C CYS A 137 -4.08 -7.94 17.51
N HIS A 138 -3.31 -6.89 17.79
CA HIS A 138 -3.65 -5.91 18.82
C HIS A 138 -4.64 -4.85 18.32
N LYS A 139 -4.97 -4.89 17.03
CA LYS A 139 -5.99 -4.04 16.42
C LYS A 139 -7.30 -4.80 16.48
N ASP A 140 -8.35 -4.13 16.94
CA ASP A 140 -9.69 -4.69 17.09
C ASP A 140 -10.42 -4.78 15.73
N TYR A 141 -9.81 -5.46 14.77
CA TYR A 141 -10.39 -5.67 13.45
C TYR A 141 -11.65 -6.52 13.53
N ARG A 142 -12.64 -6.16 12.73
CA ARG A 142 -13.87 -6.93 12.55
C ARG A 142 -13.88 -7.54 11.17
N ILE A 143 -14.42 -8.76 11.07
CA ILE A 143 -14.67 -9.39 9.77
C ILE A 143 -15.60 -8.47 8.98
N GLY A 144 -15.22 -8.18 7.74
CA GLY A 144 -15.93 -7.24 6.86
C GLY A 144 -15.43 -5.79 6.95
N ASP A 145 -14.47 -5.46 7.80
CA ASP A 145 -13.78 -4.16 7.73
C ASP A 145 -13.08 -4.02 6.37
N ILE A 146 -13.23 -2.86 5.72
CA ILE A 146 -12.68 -2.59 4.39
C ILE A 146 -11.77 -1.37 4.44
N PHE A 147 -10.56 -1.52 3.91
CA PHE A 147 -9.58 -0.45 3.75
C PHE A 147 -9.31 -0.22 2.27
N GLU A 148 -9.30 1.05 1.84
CA GLU A 148 -9.03 1.42 0.46
C GLU A 148 -7.53 1.61 0.25
N PHE A 149 -6.98 0.94 -0.77
CA PHE A 149 -5.60 1.13 -1.20
C PHE A 149 -5.42 2.53 -1.82
N ASN A 150 -4.40 3.27 -1.39
CA ASN A 150 -4.15 4.62 -1.88
C ASN A 150 -3.66 4.62 -3.35
N ILE A 151 -4.52 5.06 -4.27
CA ILE A 151 -4.17 5.25 -5.69
C ILE A 151 -4.00 6.72 -6.10
N ASN A 152 -4.53 7.67 -5.30
CA ASN A 152 -4.53 9.10 -5.64
C ASN A 152 -4.83 10.05 -4.45
N LYS A 153 -4.74 9.56 -3.21
CA LYS A 153 -4.89 10.35 -1.99
C LYS A 153 -3.57 11.04 -1.68
N ASN A 154 -3.65 12.30 -1.24
CA ASN A 154 -2.48 13.12 -0.89
C ASN A 154 -2.32 13.29 0.63
N ASP A 155 -3.31 12.87 1.41
CA ASP A 155 -3.29 12.86 2.89
C ASP A 155 -2.66 11.59 3.47
N GLU A 156 -2.43 10.58 2.63
CA GLU A 156 -1.68 9.36 2.94
C GLU A 156 -0.40 9.30 2.10
N LEU A 157 0.69 8.76 2.67
CA LEU A 157 1.92 8.49 1.93
C LEU A 157 1.60 7.55 0.76
N CYS A 158 2.33 7.68 -0.34
CA CYS A 158 2.14 6.77 -1.46
C CYS A 158 2.51 5.32 -1.03
N PRO A 159 1.78 4.30 -1.52
CA PRO A 159 2.07 2.91 -1.14
C PRO A 159 3.49 2.45 -1.48
N ALA A 160 4.03 2.87 -2.63
CA ALA A 160 5.40 2.52 -3.05
C ALA A 160 6.47 3.16 -2.14
N GLY A 161 6.27 4.42 -1.76
CA GLY A 161 7.10 5.12 -0.79
C GLY A 161 7.08 4.40 0.56
N PHE A 162 5.89 4.05 1.05
CA PHE A 162 5.75 3.25 2.28
C PHE A 162 6.48 1.89 2.19
N ALA A 163 6.28 1.14 1.10
CA ALA A 163 6.91 -0.16 0.89
C ALA A 163 8.46 -0.07 0.90
N THR A 164 9.00 1.08 0.51
CA THR A 164 10.45 1.32 0.48
C THR A 164 11.00 1.74 1.84
N ILE A 165 10.31 2.60 2.58
CA ILE A 165 10.76 3.04 3.92
C ILE A 165 10.53 1.96 4.99
N TYR A 166 9.53 1.09 4.82
CA TYR A 166 9.10 0.15 5.86
C TYR A 166 10.21 -0.78 6.36
N PRO A 167 11.06 -1.41 5.50
CA PRO A 167 12.17 -2.23 5.96
C PRO A 167 13.16 -1.48 6.86
N TYR A 168 13.43 -0.20 6.55
CA TYR A 168 14.31 0.64 7.36
C TYR A 168 13.69 0.97 8.72
N LEU A 169 12.41 1.33 8.75
CA LEU A 169 11.66 1.56 9.98
C LEU A 169 11.69 0.31 10.89
N ARG A 170 11.49 -0.87 10.29
CA ARG A 170 11.55 -2.15 11.00
C ARG A 170 12.95 -2.44 11.53
N PHE A 171 14.00 -2.18 10.75
CA PHE A 171 15.38 -2.34 11.17
C PHE A 171 15.73 -1.39 12.32
N LEU A 172 15.38 -0.10 12.22
CA LEU A 172 15.64 0.90 13.26
C LEU A 172 14.96 0.54 14.58
N LYS A 173 13.69 0.11 14.51
CA LYS A 173 12.93 -0.39 15.67
C LYS A 173 13.62 -1.61 16.30
N ASN A 174 13.95 -2.63 15.51
CA ASN A 174 14.47 -3.90 16.04
C ASN A 174 15.89 -3.81 16.57
N SER A 175 16.69 -2.90 16.03
CA SER A 175 18.09 -2.73 16.43
C SER A 175 18.28 -1.79 17.62
N ASN A 176 17.22 -1.09 18.08
CA ASN A 176 17.31 0.02 19.03
C ASN A 176 18.37 1.06 18.63
N LYS A 177 18.68 1.17 17.32
CA LYS A 177 19.69 2.11 16.79
C LYS A 177 19.08 3.45 16.38
N GLY A 178 17.75 3.56 16.33
CA GLY A 178 17.08 4.85 16.17
C GLY A 178 17.20 5.65 17.46
N LYS A 179 18.17 6.59 17.51
CA LYS A 179 18.09 7.66 18.50
C LYS A 179 17.00 8.64 18.05
N GLU A 180 16.21 9.15 18.97
CA GLU A 180 15.29 10.25 18.70
C GLU A 180 16.02 11.38 17.95
N GLY A 181 15.40 11.90 16.89
CA GLY A 181 15.99 12.90 15.99
C GLY A 181 16.90 12.33 14.89
N SER A 182 17.20 11.03 14.87
CA SER A 182 17.93 10.43 13.74
C SER A 182 17.07 10.45 12.48
N SER A 183 17.67 10.81 11.33
CA SER A 183 17.01 10.74 10.04
C SER A 183 17.75 9.86 9.02
N ILE A 184 16.99 9.29 8.09
CA ILE A 184 17.50 8.58 6.92
C ILE A 184 16.86 9.13 5.65
N MET A 185 17.61 9.11 4.56
CA MET A 185 17.13 9.49 3.24
C MET A 185 16.84 8.23 2.42
N VAL A 186 15.64 8.15 1.83
CA VAL A 186 15.19 6.99 1.06
C VAL A 186 14.56 7.47 -0.25
N HIS A 187 15.04 6.99 -1.38
CA HIS A 187 14.49 7.32 -2.69
C HIS A 187 13.33 6.38 -3.08
N CYS A 188 12.33 6.93 -3.75
CA CYS A 188 11.21 6.16 -4.32
C CYS A 188 11.69 5.21 -5.45
N PRO A 189 11.23 3.94 -5.49
CA PRO A 189 11.70 2.94 -6.45
C PRO A 189 10.97 2.99 -7.81
N ASP A 190 9.76 3.55 -7.85
CA ASP A 190 8.80 3.35 -8.96
C ASP A 190 9.05 4.23 -10.20
N TYR A 191 10.18 4.96 -10.24
CA TYR A 191 10.42 6.07 -11.17
C TYR A 191 9.68 7.33 -10.69
N VAL A 192 10.28 8.51 -10.91
CA VAL A 192 9.88 9.82 -10.35
C VAL A 192 10.54 10.11 -8.98
N GLY A 193 11.82 10.48 -9.00
CA GLY A 193 12.44 11.65 -8.33
C GLY A 193 12.11 12.06 -6.90
N VAL A 194 11.38 11.26 -6.13
CA VAL A 194 10.97 11.65 -4.77
C VAL A 194 11.93 11.07 -3.76
N THR A 195 12.49 11.95 -2.93
CA THR A 195 13.35 11.58 -1.80
C THR A 195 12.57 11.80 -0.51
N TYR A 196 12.50 10.76 0.32
CA TYR A 196 11.88 10.80 1.64
C TYR A 196 12.94 10.96 2.72
N GLU A 197 12.76 11.93 3.60
CA GLU A 197 13.48 12.02 4.87
C GLU A 197 12.61 11.37 5.96
N VAL A 198 13.09 10.29 6.56
CA VAL A 198 12.39 9.58 7.64
C VAL A 198 13.07 9.92 8.95
N THR A 199 12.37 10.60 9.87
CA THR A 199 12.88 11.03 11.17
C THR A 199 12.23 10.23 12.29
N ILE A 200 13.04 9.67 13.18
CA ILE A 200 12.56 8.99 14.39
C ILE A 200 12.19 10.02 15.45
N LYS A 201 11.02 9.85 16.04
CA LYS A 201 10.53 10.66 17.16
C LYS A 201 10.66 9.90 18.48
#